data_AF-A0A958CLU5-F1
#
_entry.id   AF-A0A958CLU5-F1
#
_cell.length_a   1.000
_cell.length_b   1.000
_cell.length_c   1.000
_cell.angle_alpha   90.00
_cell.angle_beta   90.00
_cell.angle_gamma   90.00
#
_symmetry.space_group_name_H-M   'P 1'
#
loop_
_entity.id
_entity.type
_entity.pdbx_description
1 polymer ?
#
loop_
_entity_poly.entity_id
_entity_poly.type
_entity_poly.pdbx_seq_one_letter_code
_entity_poly.pdbx_strand_id
1 'polypeptide(L)'
;DGAAWERRVLYAGGLDVDFALNPVAWLSAIIANGIPRDMADVMRRGYRILVDKDGLLGQVSRMPLPHTPLLQQPAQDEYLNAVHDFWYHTLWTARHLRRGELWWAKSGCDGRLKALLHQMLEWHTLATRGPAVDTWMRGRFLEEWADPRAVIELRDCFAHYDAQDIARALLATMDTFRWLALQTAAAWQYSYPEAAEHAISRLVLETIAPLTSA
;
A
#
# COMPACT_ATOMS: atom_id res chain seq x y z
N ASP A 1 -18.67 -14.44 -0.54
CA ASP A 1 -20.11 -14.39 -0.91
C ASP A 1 -20.52 -15.49 -1.89
N GLY A 2 -19.58 -16.26 -2.46
CA GLY A 2 -19.89 -17.39 -3.36
C GLY A 2 -20.23 -16.95 -4.79
N ALA A 3 -20.08 -15.67 -5.11
CA ALA A 3 -20.45 -15.08 -6.40
C ALA A 3 -19.34 -15.18 -7.46
N ALA A 4 -18.08 -15.30 -7.05
CA ALA A 4 -16.92 -15.51 -7.93
C ALA A 4 -16.08 -16.68 -7.39
N TRP A 5 -15.72 -17.60 -8.28
CA TRP A 5 -14.90 -18.76 -7.95
C TRP A 5 -13.52 -18.56 -8.55
N GLU A 6 -12.48 -18.72 -7.73
CA GLU A 6 -11.10 -18.64 -8.19
C GLU A 6 -10.45 -20.02 -8.04
N ARG A 7 -9.69 -20.43 -9.05
CA ARG A 7 -8.80 -21.60 -8.96
C ARG A 7 -7.40 -21.22 -9.38
N ARG A 8 -6.48 -21.25 -8.43
CA ARG A 8 -5.05 -21.10 -8.68
C ARG A 8 -4.44 -22.45 -9.03
N VAL A 9 -3.68 -22.50 -10.11
CA VAL A 9 -3.05 -23.73 -10.62
C VAL A 9 -1.57 -23.48 -10.82
N LEU A 10 -0.75 -24.34 -10.23
CA LEU A 10 0.69 -24.41 -10.48
C LEU A 10 0.97 -25.60 -11.39
N TYR A 11 1.57 -25.35 -12.55
CA TYR A 11 2.01 -26.36 -13.50
C TYR A 11 3.47 -26.73 -13.27
N ALA A 12 3.87 -27.88 -13.84
CA ALA A 12 5.26 -28.27 -13.90
C ALA A 12 6.10 -27.17 -14.58
N GLY A 13 7.29 -26.89 -14.03
CA GLY A 13 8.14 -25.79 -14.48
C GLY A 13 7.84 -24.44 -13.82
N GLY A 14 6.90 -24.38 -12.88
CA GLY A 14 6.63 -23.18 -12.08
C GLY A 14 5.73 -22.15 -12.76
N LEU A 15 5.08 -22.50 -13.87
CA LEU A 15 4.06 -21.66 -14.49
C LEU A 15 2.80 -21.68 -13.63
N ASP A 16 2.27 -20.50 -13.33
CA ASP A 16 1.05 -20.32 -12.56
C ASP A 16 -0.08 -19.71 -13.42
N VAL A 17 -1.31 -20.12 -13.12
CA VAL A 17 -2.53 -19.55 -13.74
C VAL A 17 -3.62 -19.43 -12.68
N ASP A 18 -4.21 -18.24 -12.60
CA ASP A 18 -5.40 -17.97 -11.80
C ASP A 18 -6.65 -17.96 -12.70
N PHE A 19 -7.51 -18.96 -12.53
CA PHE A 19 -8.79 -19.05 -13.24
C PHE A 19 -9.89 -18.39 -12.42
N ALA A 20 -10.39 -17.24 -12.88
CA ALA A 20 -11.60 -16.63 -12.37
C ALA A 20 -12.83 -17.14 -13.14
N LEU A 21 -13.71 -17.87 -12.46
CA LEU A 21 -14.93 -18.43 -13.02
C LEU A 21 -16.12 -17.57 -12.57
N ASN A 22 -16.75 -16.92 -13.54
CA ASN A 22 -17.93 -16.09 -13.33
C ASN A 22 -19.13 -16.69 -14.08
N PRO A 23 -20.33 -16.71 -13.47
CA PRO A 23 -21.53 -17.17 -14.14
C PRO A 23 -21.90 -16.24 -15.30
N VAL A 24 -22.56 -16.76 -16.34
CA VAL A 24 -22.99 -15.94 -17.50
C VAL A 24 -23.87 -14.75 -17.07
N ALA A 25 -24.69 -14.91 -16.02
CA ALA A 25 -25.50 -13.84 -15.47
C ALA A 25 -24.68 -12.62 -14.98
N TRP A 26 -23.43 -12.82 -14.56
CA TRP A 26 -22.51 -11.72 -14.22
C TRP A 26 -22.17 -10.89 -15.45
N LEU A 27 -21.93 -11.53 -16.60
CA LEU A 27 -21.68 -10.84 -17.86
C LEU A 27 -22.92 -10.07 -18.35
N SER A 28 -24.11 -10.68 -18.22
CA SER A 28 -25.37 -9.99 -18.51
C SER A 28 -25.58 -8.76 -17.64
N ALA A 29 -25.22 -8.83 -16.35
CA ALA A 29 -25.30 -7.69 -15.45
C ALA A 29 -24.32 -6.56 -15.85
N ILE A 30 -23.12 -6.89 -16.35
CA ILE A 30 -22.18 -5.90 -16.88
C ILE A 30 -22.77 -5.19 -18.11
N ILE A 31 -23.33 -5.95 -19.05
CA ILE A 31 -23.94 -5.38 -20.26
C ILE A 31 -25.09 -4.45 -19.88
N ALA A 32 -25.91 -4.83 -18.91
CA ALA A 32 -27.06 -4.05 -18.48
C ALA A 32 -26.69 -2.81 -17.65
N ASN A 33 -25.70 -2.92 -16.76
CA ASN A 33 -25.42 -1.89 -15.73
C ASN A 33 -24.10 -1.13 -15.96
N GLY A 34 -23.30 -1.53 -16.95
CA GLY A 34 -21.97 -0.99 -17.20
C GLY A 34 -20.85 -1.82 -16.57
N ILE A 35 -19.62 -1.57 -17.03
CA ILE A 35 -18.41 -2.23 -16.53
C ILE A 35 -18.06 -1.67 -15.14
N PRO A 36 -17.91 -2.51 -14.10
CA PRO A 36 -17.45 -2.09 -12.78
C PRO A 36 -16.06 -1.41 -12.82
N ARG A 37 -15.82 -0.45 -11.93
CA ARG A 37 -14.58 0.37 -11.95
C ARG A 37 -13.31 -0.45 -11.70
N ASP A 38 -13.39 -1.43 -10.81
CA ASP A 38 -12.33 -2.39 -10.48
C ASP A 38 -11.97 -3.28 -11.67
N MET A 39 -12.98 -3.76 -12.40
CA MET A 39 -12.79 -4.50 -13.65
C MET A 39 -12.22 -3.61 -14.76
N ALA A 40 -12.66 -2.36 -14.84
CA ALA A 40 -12.23 -1.44 -15.88
C ALA A 40 -10.72 -1.17 -15.84
N ASP A 41 -10.11 -1.12 -14.65
CA ASP A 41 -8.66 -0.96 -14.53
C ASP A 41 -7.89 -2.17 -15.07
N VAL A 42 -8.32 -3.38 -14.72
CA VAL A 42 -7.74 -4.63 -15.24
C VAL A 42 -7.88 -4.70 -16.77
N MET A 43 -9.07 -4.39 -17.30
CA MET A 43 -9.30 -4.40 -18.75
C MET A 43 -8.44 -3.38 -19.49
N ARG A 44 -8.22 -2.19 -18.92
CA ARG A 44 -7.41 -1.13 -19.52
C ARG A 44 -5.94 -1.54 -19.71
N ARG A 45 -5.43 -2.40 -18.82
CA ARG A 45 -4.07 -2.97 -18.90
C ARG A 45 -3.94 -4.06 -19.96
N GLY A 46 -5.06 -4.48 -20.54
CA GLY A 46 -5.13 -5.39 -21.67
C GLY A 46 -5.77 -6.72 -21.31
N TYR A 47 -6.50 -7.25 -22.27
CA TYR A 47 -7.08 -8.59 -22.21
C TYR A 47 -7.18 -9.13 -23.63
N ARG A 48 -7.36 -10.45 -23.74
CA ARG A 48 -7.59 -11.11 -25.01
C ARG A 48 -8.77 -12.07 -24.87
N ILE A 49 -9.77 -11.87 -25.71
CA ILE A 49 -10.87 -12.84 -25.84
C ILE A 49 -10.33 -14.02 -26.65
N LEU A 50 -10.28 -15.20 -26.02
CA LEU A 50 -9.83 -16.44 -26.69
C LEU A 50 -10.99 -17.15 -27.38
N VAL A 51 -12.17 -17.15 -26.77
CA VAL A 51 -13.38 -17.80 -27.27
C VAL A 51 -14.59 -16.96 -26.86
N ASP A 52 -15.51 -16.72 -27.79
CA ASP A 52 -16.80 -16.09 -27.56
C ASP A 52 -17.87 -16.84 -28.36
N LYS A 53 -18.73 -17.60 -27.67
CA LYS A 53 -19.69 -18.52 -28.30
C LYS A 53 -21.06 -17.90 -28.55
N ASP A 54 -21.41 -16.88 -27.78
CA ASP A 54 -22.72 -16.22 -27.79
C ASP A 54 -22.61 -14.72 -28.15
N GLY A 55 -21.40 -14.20 -28.34
CA GLY A 55 -21.14 -12.83 -28.78
C GLY A 55 -21.22 -11.80 -27.64
N LEU A 56 -21.45 -12.23 -26.40
CA LEU A 56 -21.61 -11.33 -25.26
C LEU A 56 -20.29 -10.65 -24.87
N LEU A 57 -19.17 -11.37 -24.95
CA LEU A 57 -17.85 -10.80 -24.63
C LEU A 57 -17.46 -9.73 -25.64
N GLY A 58 -17.78 -9.93 -26.92
CA GLY A 58 -17.60 -8.94 -27.98
C GLY A 58 -18.48 -7.70 -27.81
N GLN A 59 -19.59 -7.76 -27.07
CA GLN A 59 -20.36 -6.56 -26.69
C GLN A 59 -19.63 -5.80 -25.59
N VAL A 60 -19.24 -6.50 -24.52
CA VAL A 60 -18.50 -5.90 -23.39
C VAL A 60 -17.19 -5.25 -23.85
N SER A 61 -16.47 -5.86 -24.79
CA SER A 61 -15.21 -5.31 -25.30
C SER A 61 -15.35 -3.96 -26.02
N ARG A 62 -16.54 -3.66 -26.54
CA ARG A 62 -16.86 -2.40 -27.23
C ARG A 62 -17.48 -1.36 -26.31
N MET A 63 -17.83 -1.72 -25.08
CA MET A 63 -18.36 -0.78 -24.11
C MET A 63 -17.27 0.22 -23.70
N PRO A 64 -17.63 1.49 -23.48
CA PRO A 64 -16.68 2.45 -22.95
C PRO A 64 -16.26 2.00 -21.54
N LEU A 65 -14.95 1.94 -21.30
CA LEU A 65 -14.44 1.73 -19.95
C LEU A 65 -14.71 3.00 -19.13
N PRO A 66 -15.31 2.90 -17.93
CA PRO A 66 -15.44 4.06 -17.05
C PRO A 66 -14.05 4.64 -16.79
N HIS A 67 -13.98 5.96 -16.64
CA HIS A 67 -12.77 6.59 -16.15
C HIS A 67 -12.54 6.14 -14.70
N THR A 68 -11.46 5.41 -14.48
CA THR A 68 -10.96 5.11 -13.15
C THR A 68 -9.77 6.03 -12.96
N PRO A 69 -9.87 7.11 -12.18
CA PRO A 69 -8.68 7.87 -11.85
C PRO A 69 -7.70 6.91 -11.18
N LEU A 70 -6.40 7.06 -11.49
CA LEU A 70 -5.35 6.53 -10.63
C LEU A 70 -5.53 7.11 -9.22
N LEU A 71 -4.71 6.63 -8.27
CA LEU A 71 -4.73 7.08 -6.88
C LEU A 71 -5.14 8.55 -6.75
N GLN A 72 -6.25 8.81 -6.04
CA GLN A 72 -6.77 10.15 -5.87
C GLN A 72 -6.07 10.82 -4.69
N GLN A 73 -5.93 12.14 -4.77
CA GLN A 73 -5.44 12.92 -3.63
C GLN A 73 -6.45 12.77 -2.48
N PRO A 74 -6.02 12.26 -1.31
CA PRO A 74 -6.90 12.11 -0.16
C PRO A 74 -7.31 13.47 0.37
N ALA A 75 -8.42 13.52 1.10
CA ALA A 75 -8.75 14.72 1.87
C ALA A 75 -7.74 14.93 3.02
N GLN A 76 -7.64 16.16 3.53
CA GLN A 76 -6.66 16.49 4.57
C GLN A 76 -6.86 15.69 5.86
N ASP A 77 -8.11 15.39 6.22
CA ASP A 77 -8.46 14.56 7.37
C ASP A 77 -8.06 13.10 7.19
N GLU A 78 -8.22 12.54 5.99
CA GLU A 78 -7.73 11.19 5.64
C GLU A 78 -6.20 11.11 5.74
N TYR A 79 -5.50 12.12 5.21
CA TYR A 79 -4.05 12.26 5.33
C TYR A 79 -3.63 12.33 6.81
N LEU A 80 -4.23 13.24 7.59
CA LEU A 80 -3.92 13.39 9.02
C LEU A 80 -4.22 12.12 9.81
N ASN A 81 -5.29 11.40 9.48
CA ASN A 81 -5.62 10.14 10.12
C ASN A 81 -4.53 9.09 9.88
N ALA A 82 -4.01 8.96 8.66
CA ALA A 82 -2.90 8.04 8.39
C ALA A 82 -1.61 8.44 9.12
N VAL A 83 -1.31 9.75 9.21
CA VAL A 83 -0.16 10.26 9.99
C VAL A 83 -0.33 9.96 11.48
N HIS A 84 -1.48 10.26 12.06
CA HIS A 84 -1.76 9.95 13.47
C HIS A 84 -1.67 8.46 13.75
N ASP A 85 -2.23 7.63 12.87
CA ASP A 85 -2.22 6.19 13.01
C ASP A 85 -0.81 5.60 12.92
N PHE A 86 0.04 6.15 12.04
CA PHE A 86 1.46 5.80 11.97
C PHE A 86 2.16 6.06 13.30
N TRP A 87 2.08 7.29 13.82
CA TRP A 87 2.75 7.66 15.07
C TRP A 87 2.18 6.90 16.28
N TYR A 88 0.88 6.63 16.33
CA TYR A 88 0.32 5.76 17.36
C TYR A 88 0.97 4.36 17.34
N HIS A 89 1.10 3.78 16.14
CA HIS A 89 1.64 2.44 15.98
C HIS A 89 3.16 2.36 16.18
N THR A 90 3.92 3.45 16.06
CA THR A 90 5.35 3.45 16.40
C THR A 90 5.54 3.27 17.90
N LEU A 91 4.81 4.00 18.73
CA LEU A 91 4.84 3.85 20.18
C LEU A 91 4.28 2.50 20.64
N TRP A 92 3.20 2.04 20.02
CA TRP A 92 2.66 0.71 20.28
C TRP A 92 3.74 -0.36 20.01
N THR A 93 4.40 -0.30 18.84
CA THR A 93 5.47 -1.22 18.45
C THR A 93 6.63 -1.18 19.43
N ALA A 94 7.09 0.02 19.81
CA ALA A 94 8.16 0.21 20.80
C ALA A 94 7.82 -0.42 22.16
N ARG A 95 6.57 -0.28 22.64
CA ARG A 95 6.14 -0.87 23.91
C ARG A 95 6.09 -2.40 23.88
N HIS A 96 5.70 -3.00 22.75
CA HIS A 96 5.78 -4.45 22.57
C HIS A 96 7.24 -4.93 22.52
N LEU A 97 8.09 -4.20 21.80
CA LEU A 97 9.51 -4.50 21.70
C LEU A 97 10.18 -4.47 23.09
N ARG A 98 9.90 -3.44 23.89
CA ARG A 98 10.45 -3.28 25.25
C ARG A 98 10.07 -4.41 26.21
N ARG A 99 8.91 -5.04 26.00
CA ARG A 99 8.44 -6.21 26.77
C ARG A 99 9.04 -7.53 26.30
N GLY A 100 9.86 -7.53 25.24
CA GLY A 100 10.39 -8.74 24.63
C GLY A 100 9.37 -9.48 23.75
N GLU A 101 8.24 -8.85 23.40
CA GLU A 101 7.19 -9.45 22.57
C GLU A 101 7.54 -9.32 21.08
N LEU A 102 8.62 -9.97 20.65
CA LEU A 102 9.22 -9.78 19.32
C LEU A 102 8.26 -10.06 18.17
N TRP A 103 7.37 -11.05 18.28
CA TRP A 103 6.36 -11.34 17.26
C TRP A 103 5.45 -10.13 17.01
N TRP A 104 4.96 -9.52 18.09
CA TRP A 104 4.10 -8.33 18.01
C TRP A 104 4.87 -7.11 17.54
N ALA A 105 6.08 -6.89 18.05
CA ALA A 105 6.94 -5.80 17.62
C ALA A 105 7.29 -5.89 16.14
N LYS A 106 7.69 -7.07 15.65
CA LYS A 106 7.97 -7.33 14.23
C LYS A 106 6.75 -7.12 13.36
N SER A 107 5.59 -7.61 13.78
CA SER A 107 4.32 -7.44 13.06
C SER A 107 3.88 -5.97 13.01
N GLY A 108 4.15 -5.21 14.07
CA GLY A 108 3.95 -3.76 14.09
C GLY A 108 4.89 -3.04 13.12
N CYS A 109 6.20 -3.27 13.25
CA CYS A 109 7.24 -2.61 12.47
C CYS A 109 7.17 -2.93 10.96
N ASP A 110 7.03 -4.22 10.62
CA ASP A 110 7.15 -4.69 9.24
C ASP A 110 5.82 -5.10 8.61
N GLY A 111 4.73 -5.06 9.38
CA GLY A 111 3.36 -5.19 8.89
C GLY A 111 2.65 -3.85 8.88
N ARG A 112 2.16 -3.40 10.05
CA ARG A 112 1.30 -2.22 10.15
C ARG A 112 1.99 -0.94 9.69
N LEU A 113 3.19 -0.65 10.20
CA LEU A 113 3.92 0.57 9.82
C LEU A 113 4.35 0.55 8.35
N LYS A 114 4.66 -0.63 7.78
CA LYS A 114 4.98 -0.74 6.33
C LYS A 114 3.78 -0.52 5.44
N ALA A 115 2.59 -0.97 5.85
CA ALA A 115 1.37 -0.65 5.11
C ALA A 115 1.12 0.86 5.05
N LEU A 116 1.34 1.57 6.17
CA LEU A 116 1.20 3.03 6.23
C LEU A 116 2.33 3.75 5.46
N LEU A 117 3.57 3.27 5.55
CA LEU A 117 4.69 3.79 4.77
C LEU A 117 4.45 3.62 3.26
N HIS A 118 3.97 2.45 2.84
CA HIS A 118 3.60 2.20 1.45
C HIS A 118 2.52 3.19 0.98
N GLN A 119 1.45 3.38 1.75
CA GLN A 119 0.43 4.39 1.46
C GLN A 119 1.02 5.81 1.33
N MET A 120 1.94 6.18 2.22
CA MET A 120 2.60 7.48 2.16
C MET A 120 3.53 7.63 0.96
N LEU A 121 4.19 6.55 0.49
CA LEU A 121 4.97 6.56 -0.75
C LEU A 121 4.08 6.80 -1.97
N GLU A 122 2.92 6.13 -2.02
CA GLU A 122 1.93 6.33 -3.08
C GLU A 122 1.44 7.79 -3.10
N TRP A 123 1.10 8.34 -1.93
CA TRP A 123 0.69 9.73 -1.78
C TRP A 123 1.78 10.74 -2.11
N HIS A 124 3.01 10.51 -1.66
CA HIS A 124 4.16 11.35 -1.98
C HIS A 124 4.44 11.37 -3.48
N THR A 125 4.35 10.22 -4.14
CA THR A 125 4.49 10.10 -5.60
C THR A 125 3.42 10.92 -6.31
N LEU A 126 2.16 10.79 -5.89
CA LEU A 126 1.06 11.58 -6.43
C LEU A 126 1.28 13.09 -6.22
N ALA A 127 1.73 13.49 -5.03
CA ALA A 127 1.94 14.88 -4.66
C ALA A 127 3.07 15.55 -5.44
N THR A 128 4.16 14.81 -5.71
CA THR A 128 5.39 15.36 -6.29
C THR A 128 5.52 15.15 -7.80
N ARG A 129 4.96 14.06 -8.33
CA ARG A 129 5.03 13.68 -9.75
C ARG A 129 3.69 13.78 -10.48
N GLY A 130 2.59 13.95 -9.75
CA GLY A 130 1.25 14.11 -10.29
C GLY A 130 0.52 12.79 -10.61
N PRO A 131 -0.75 12.87 -11.03
CA PRO A 131 -1.66 11.72 -11.16
C PRO A 131 -1.39 10.82 -12.36
N ALA A 132 -0.39 11.14 -13.18
CA ALA A 132 -0.03 10.34 -14.35
C ALA A 132 0.88 9.14 -14.02
N VAL A 133 1.51 9.15 -12.84
CA VAL A 133 2.36 8.03 -12.40
C VAL A 133 1.49 6.92 -11.83
N ASP A 134 1.67 5.72 -12.36
CA ASP A 134 0.91 4.53 -11.99
C ASP A 134 1.59 3.81 -10.81
N THR A 135 0.98 3.89 -9.62
CA THR A 135 1.46 3.21 -8.40
C THR A 135 0.81 1.83 -8.18
N TRP A 136 0.19 1.27 -9.22
CA TRP A 136 -0.49 -0.03 -9.18
C TRP A 136 0.48 -1.21 -9.01
N MET A 137 0.18 -2.32 -8.33
CA MET A 137 -0.84 -2.68 -7.33
C MET A 137 -0.04 -3.17 -6.13
N ARG A 138 -0.32 -2.66 -4.93
CA ARG A 138 0.33 -3.12 -3.68
C ARG A 138 1.88 -3.09 -3.77
N GLY A 139 2.44 -2.00 -4.29
CA GLY A 139 3.90 -1.82 -4.33
C GLY A 139 4.59 -2.50 -5.51
N ARG A 140 3.83 -3.01 -6.49
CA ARG A 140 4.45 -3.53 -7.72
C ARG A 140 5.21 -2.39 -8.41
N PHE A 141 6.44 -2.68 -8.82
CA PHE A 141 7.36 -1.71 -9.46
C PHE A 141 7.65 -0.47 -8.60
N LEU A 142 7.61 -0.60 -7.27
CA LEU A 142 7.87 0.51 -6.35
C LEU A 142 9.18 1.24 -6.66
N GLU A 143 10.21 0.49 -7.05
CA GLU A 143 11.53 1.01 -7.42
C GLU A 143 11.50 1.90 -8.67
N GLU A 144 10.47 1.79 -9.51
CA GLU A 144 10.30 2.58 -10.74
C GLU A 144 9.48 3.86 -10.49
N TRP A 145 8.54 3.85 -9.55
CA TRP A 145 7.63 4.97 -9.33
C TRP A 145 7.92 5.80 -8.07
N ALA A 146 8.48 5.22 -7.01
CA ALA A 146 8.77 5.96 -5.78
C ALA A 146 9.97 6.91 -5.94
N ASP A 147 10.10 7.88 -5.04
CA ASP A 147 11.30 8.72 -4.97
C ASP A 147 12.53 7.83 -4.74
N PRO A 148 13.59 7.91 -5.58
CA PRO A 148 14.76 7.06 -5.45
C PRO A 148 15.46 7.15 -4.09
N ARG A 149 15.36 8.29 -3.40
CA ARG A 149 15.88 8.43 -2.03
C ARG A 149 15.10 7.55 -1.07
N ALA A 150 13.78 7.53 -1.18
CA ALA A 150 12.93 6.66 -0.36
C ALA A 150 13.26 5.18 -0.58
N VAL A 151 13.48 4.78 -1.84
CA VAL A 151 13.86 3.41 -2.19
C VAL A 151 15.18 3.00 -1.53
N ILE A 152 16.14 3.91 -1.45
CA ILE A 152 17.42 3.67 -0.75
C ILE A 152 17.18 3.48 0.76
N GLU A 153 16.39 4.35 1.39
CA GLU A 153 16.08 4.26 2.83
C GLU A 153 15.26 3.00 3.20
N LEU A 154 14.48 2.45 2.26
CA LEU A 154 13.67 1.25 2.51
C LEU A 154 14.50 0.05 2.96
N ARG A 155 15.75 -0.08 2.49
CA ARG A 155 16.68 -1.12 2.95
C ARG A 155 16.76 -1.17 4.48
N ASP A 156 16.86 0.00 5.11
CA ASP A 156 17.05 0.10 6.54
C ASP A 156 15.69 0.12 7.28
N CYS A 157 14.57 0.21 6.57
CA CYS A 157 13.25 0.15 7.19
C CYS A 157 12.83 -1.27 7.61
N PHE A 158 13.41 -2.34 7.06
CA PHE A 158 13.02 -3.71 7.40
C PHE A 158 13.96 -4.33 8.44
N ALA A 159 13.38 -5.13 9.33
CA ALA A 159 14.11 -5.81 10.39
C ALA A 159 14.23 -7.32 10.12
N HIS A 160 15.31 -7.90 10.62
CA HIS A 160 15.36 -9.31 10.99
C HIS A 160 14.54 -9.56 12.26
N TYR A 161 14.35 -10.82 12.63
CA TYR A 161 13.67 -11.19 13.87
C TYR A 161 14.61 -11.08 15.08
N ASP A 162 15.09 -9.86 15.33
CA ASP A 162 16.04 -9.51 16.39
C ASP A 162 15.62 -8.19 17.07
N ALA A 163 15.82 -8.09 18.38
CA ALA A 163 15.31 -6.95 19.15
C ALA A 163 16.01 -5.63 18.77
N GLN A 164 17.33 -5.65 18.58
CA GLN A 164 18.11 -4.47 18.24
C GLN A 164 17.83 -4.06 16.79
N ASP A 165 17.71 -5.04 15.90
CA ASP A 165 17.43 -4.77 14.50
C ASP A 165 16.00 -4.24 14.27
N ILE A 166 15.01 -4.71 15.05
CA ILE A 166 13.65 -4.13 15.05
C ILE A 166 13.69 -2.69 15.57
N ALA A 167 14.47 -2.40 16.61
CA ALA A 167 14.63 -1.03 17.11
C ALA A 167 15.23 -0.09 16.04
N ARG A 168 16.28 -0.54 15.36
CA ARG A 168 16.90 0.18 14.24
C ARG A 168 15.91 0.43 13.10
N ALA A 169 15.22 -0.63 12.66
CA ALA A 169 14.25 -0.56 11.57
C ALA A 169 13.04 0.35 11.90
N LEU A 170 12.60 0.34 13.15
CA LEU A 170 11.54 1.23 13.63
C LEU A 170 11.95 2.71 13.49
N LEU A 171 13.17 3.06 13.91
CA LEU A 171 13.69 4.42 13.78
C LEU A 171 13.86 4.84 12.31
N ALA A 172 14.46 3.99 11.47
CA ALA A 172 14.58 4.26 10.04
C ALA A 172 13.21 4.44 9.35
N THR A 173 12.21 3.64 9.75
CA THR A 173 10.83 3.76 9.26
C THR A 173 10.20 5.08 9.71
N MET A 174 10.43 5.52 10.95
CA MET A 174 9.95 6.82 11.47
C MET A 174 10.54 7.99 10.69
N ASP A 175 11.85 7.98 10.44
CA ASP A 175 12.52 9.07 9.75
C ASP A 175 12.10 9.17 8.27
N THR A 176 12.03 8.01 7.59
CA THR A 176 11.54 7.93 6.20
C THR A 176 10.10 8.41 6.09
N PHE A 177 9.21 7.95 6.97
CA PHE A 177 7.81 8.36 6.97
C PHE A 177 7.65 9.85 7.27
N ARG A 178 8.37 10.38 8.28
CA ARG A 178 8.34 11.81 8.63
C ARG A 178 8.69 12.67 7.42
N TRP A 179 9.79 12.34 6.74
CA TRP A 179 10.24 13.07 5.56
C TRP A 179 9.18 13.05 4.43
N LEU A 180 8.67 11.87 4.08
CA LEU A 180 7.65 11.72 3.03
C LEU A 180 6.37 12.47 3.39
N ALA A 181 5.90 12.35 4.63
CA ALA A 181 4.70 13.01 5.12
C ALA A 181 4.84 14.54 5.08
N LEU A 182 5.95 15.09 5.59
CA LEU A 182 6.20 16.53 5.54
C LEU A 182 6.23 17.08 4.11
N GLN A 183 6.89 16.39 3.17
CA GLN A 183 6.92 16.81 1.77
C GLN A 183 5.53 16.72 1.11
N THR A 184 4.79 15.65 1.41
CA THR A 184 3.42 15.46 0.91
C THR A 184 2.49 16.57 1.42
N ALA A 185 2.55 16.87 2.73
CA ALA A 185 1.78 17.96 3.33
C ALA A 185 2.12 19.31 2.71
N ALA A 186 3.41 19.59 2.50
CA ALA A 186 3.84 20.84 1.87
C ALA A 186 3.31 20.97 0.43
N ALA A 187 3.38 19.90 -0.37
CA ALA A 187 2.91 19.88 -1.75
C ALA A 187 1.38 20.06 -1.85
N TRP A 188 0.63 19.50 -0.91
CA TRP A 188 -0.84 19.62 -0.86
C TRP A 188 -1.36 20.76 0.01
N GLN A 189 -0.47 21.54 0.64
CA GLN A 189 -0.81 22.62 1.58
C GLN A 189 -1.64 22.14 2.79
N TYR A 190 -1.38 20.91 3.26
CA TYR A 190 -2.01 20.33 4.44
C TYR A 190 -1.24 20.66 5.71
N SER A 191 -1.93 20.57 6.85
CA SER A 191 -1.27 20.64 8.15
C SER A 191 -0.52 19.34 8.48
N TYR A 192 0.47 19.44 9.36
CA TYR A 192 1.20 18.30 9.92
C TYR A 192 1.23 18.41 11.46
N PRO A 193 0.95 17.33 12.21
CA PRO A 193 0.83 17.35 13.66
C PRO A 193 2.19 17.30 14.38
N GLU A 194 3.05 18.28 14.11
CA GLU A 194 4.47 18.31 14.54
C GLU A 194 4.64 18.15 16.06
N ALA A 195 3.84 18.87 16.86
CA ALA A 195 3.94 18.78 18.33
C ALA A 195 3.61 17.38 18.87
N ALA A 196 2.59 16.72 18.32
CA ALA A 196 2.21 15.37 18.72
C ALA A 196 3.26 14.35 18.25
N GLU A 197 3.75 14.52 17.03
CA GLU A 197 4.83 13.71 16.47
C GLU A 197 6.10 13.76 17.32
N HIS A 198 6.58 14.95 17.67
CA HIS A 198 7.76 15.12 18.52
C HIS A 198 7.58 14.49 19.91
N ALA A 199 6.38 14.60 20.49
CA ALA A 199 6.08 13.97 21.78
C ALA A 199 6.14 12.44 21.68
N ILE A 200 5.55 11.85 20.63
CA ILE A 200 5.56 10.41 20.40
C ILE A 200 6.97 9.90 20.08
N SER A 201 7.72 10.59 19.21
CA SER A 201 9.09 10.25 18.85
C SER A 201 9.99 10.18 20.08
N ARG A 202 9.86 11.13 21.02
CA ARG A 202 10.57 11.10 22.29
C ARG A 202 10.22 9.88 23.12
N LEU A 203 8.92 9.58 23.27
CA LEU A 203 8.46 8.40 24.02
C LEU A 203 8.97 7.09 23.40
N VAL A 204 9.02 6.99 22.06
CA VAL A 204 9.59 5.82 21.38
C VAL A 204 11.06 5.67 21.75
N LEU A 205 11.86 6.72 21.59
CA LEU A 205 13.30 6.71 21.91
C LEU A 205 13.55 6.31 23.36
N GLU A 206 12.83 6.89 24.31
CA GLU A 206 12.92 6.54 25.73
C GLU A 206 12.54 5.06 25.98
N THR A 207 11.52 4.57 25.27
CA THR A 207 11.04 3.19 25.41
C THR A 207 12.06 2.16 24.91
N ILE A 208 12.77 2.45 23.81
CA ILE A 208 13.72 1.52 23.19
C ILE A 208 15.18 1.76 23.57
N ALA A 209 15.51 2.85 24.28
CA ALA A 209 16.89 3.20 24.67
C ALA A 209 17.72 2.03 25.27
N PRO A 210 17.16 1.14 26.10
CA PRO A 210 17.91 0.00 26.63
C PRO A 210 18.35 -1.02 25.58
N LEU A 211 17.74 -1.02 24.39
CA LEU A 211 18.01 -1.95 23.29
C LEU A 211 19.03 -1.39 22.30
N THR A 212 19.18 -0.07 22.24
CA THR A 212 20.06 0.63 21.28
C THR A 212 21.40 1.06 21.89
N SER A 213 21.65 0.74 23.16
CA SER A 213 22.83 1.18 23.92
C SER A 213 23.91 0.09 24.10
N ALA A 214 23.91 -0.93 23.25
CA ALA A 214 24.87 -2.04 23.26
C ALA A 214 25.59 -2.12 21.90
#